data_AF-G7VI04-F1
#
_entry.id   AF-G7VI04-F1
#
_cell.length_a   1.000
_cell.length_b   1.000
_cell.length_c   1.000
_cell.angle_alpha   90.00
_cell.angle_beta   90.00
_cell.angle_gamma   90.00
#
_symmetry.space_group_name_H-M   'P 1'
#
loop_
_entity.id
_entity.type
_entity.pdbx_description
1 polymer ?
#
loop_
_entity_poly.entity_id
_entity_poly.type
_entity_poly.pdbx_seq_one_letter_code
_entity_poly.pdbx_strand_id
1 'polypeptide(L)'
;MAYLYGVVRVFIDGDGDILFIMPDGVKLKYIDQFTIAETWLYDIHFLGFDLSGWLVFDIGAYVGDMALYYAKRGAAVVAVEPVPANFEAMLKNIELNAEKGHKVLPVNAAVADADGFVEIYYSGPLTNHLRSLKRGYLAKMRSILKNIIEN
;
A
#
# COMPACT_ATOMS: atom_id res chain seq x y z
N MET A 1 -12.56 -19.56 -11.80
CA MET A 1 -11.82 -19.02 -10.64
C MET A 1 -10.39 -19.51 -10.74
N ALA A 2 -9.43 -18.59 -10.87
CA ALA A 2 -8.01 -18.92 -11.01
C ALA A 2 -7.27 -18.72 -9.68
N TYR A 3 -6.14 -19.40 -9.53
CA TYR A 3 -5.29 -19.30 -8.35
C TYR A 3 -3.85 -18.97 -8.77
N LEU A 4 -3.24 -18.03 -8.06
CA LEU A 4 -1.82 -17.73 -8.09
C LEU A 4 -1.17 -18.37 -6.86
N TYR A 5 -0.04 -19.06 -7.04
CA TYR A 5 0.66 -19.79 -5.98
C TYR A 5 -0.20 -20.80 -5.18
N GLY A 6 -1.31 -21.27 -5.77
CA GLY A 6 -2.23 -22.24 -5.15
C GLY A 6 -3.12 -21.70 -4.03
N VAL A 7 -2.85 -20.51 -3.49
CA VAL A 7 -3.57 -19.95 -2.32
C VAL A 7 -4.14 -18.55 -2.55
N VAL A 8 -3.60 -17.78 -3.49
CA VAL A 8 -4.10 -16.45 -3.82
C VAL A 8 -5.16 -16.57 -4.91
N ARG A 9 -6.37 -16.10 -4.64
CA ARG A 9 -7.46 -16.17 -5.62
C ARG A 9 -7.36 -15.00 -6.58
N VAL A 10 -7.55 -15.25 -7.87
CA VAL A 10 -7.43 -14.24 -8.93
C VAL A 10 -8.74 -14.12 -9.70
N PHE A 11 -9.20 -12.88 -9.84
CA PHE A 11 -10.38 -12.51 -10.61
C PHE A 11 -10.01 -11.41 -11.60
N ILE A 12 -10.68 -11.40 -12.75
CA ILE A 12 -10.68 -10.27 -13.67
C ILE A 12 -12.07 -9.65 -13.53
N ASP A 13 -12.14 -8.36 -13.24
CA ASP A 13 -13.42 -7.67 -13.13
C ASP A 13 -13.96 -7.20 -14.49
N GLY A 14 -15.11 -6.53 -14.48
CA GLY A 14 -15.77 -6.06 -15.70
C GLY A 14 -14.95 -5.02 -16.50
N ASP A 15 -13.99 -4.36 -15.86
CA ASP A 15 -13.11 -3.35 -16.49
C ASP A 15 -11.81 -3.98 -17.02
N GLY A 16 -11.60 -5.28 -16.79
CA GLY A 16 -10.38 -5.99 -17.16
C GLY A 16 -9.25 -5.88 -16.14
N ASP A 17 -9.49 -5.26 -14.98
CA ASP A 17 -8.51 -5.19 -13.90
C ASP A 17 -8.40 -6.53 -13.18
N ILE A 18 -7.20 -6.87 -12.74
CA ILE A 18 -6.94 -8.06 -11.92
C ILE A 18 -7.18 -7.73 -10.45
N LEU A 19 -8.07 -8.47 -9.81
CA LEU A 19 -8.28 -8.49 -8.37
C LEU A 19 -7.65 -9.74 -7.76
N PHE A 20 -6.74 -9.53 -6.81
CA PHE A 20 -6.18 -10.57 -5.98
C PHE A 20 -6.90 -10.63 -4.63
N ILE A 21 -7.22 -11.83 -4.16
CA ILE A 21 -7.71 -12.06 -2.80
C ILE A 21 -6.72 -12.97 -2.08
N MET A 22 -6.10 -12.42 -1.06
CA MET A 22 -5.07 -13.06 -0.25
C MET A 22 -5.67 -14.17 0.64
N PRO A 23 -4.85 -15.08 1.19
CA PRO A 23 -5.33 -16.18 2.04
C PRO A 23 -6.09 -15.70 3.29
N ASP A 24 -5.73 -14.53 3.83
CA ASP A 24 -6.42 -13.89 4.96
C ASP A 24 -7.65 -13.05 4.53
N GLY A 25 -7.96 -13.01 3.25
CA GLY A 25 -9.10 -12.33 2.66
C GLY A 25 -8.86 -10.87 2.28
N VAL A 26 -7.65 -10.33 2.50
CA VAL A 26 -7.29 -8.99 2.00
C VAL A 26 -7.41 -8.95 0.48
N LYS A 27 -8.04 -7.90 -0.06
CA LYS A 27 -8.26 -7.71 -1.49
C LYS A 27 -7.35 -6.60 -2.03
N LEU A 28 -6.65 -6.86 -3.13
CA LEU A 28 -5.74 -5.89 -3.74
C LEU A 28 -5.85 -5.88 -5.26
N LYS A 29 -5.74 -4.67 -5.82
CA LYS A 29 -5.45 -4.40 -7.23
C LYS A 29 -4.10 -3.70 -7.35
N TYR A 30 -3.57 -3.64 -8.58
CA TYR A 30 -2.38 -2.86 -8.94
C TYR A 30 -1.08 -3.26 -8.22
N ILE A 31 -1.01 -4.50 -7.74
CA ILE A 31 0.15 -5.08 -7.05
C ILE A 31 0.83 -6.13 -7.94
N ASP A 32 2.14 -6.27 -7.83
CA ASP A 32 2.91 -7.30 -8.52
C ASP A 32 2.99 -8.62 -7.72
N GLN A 33 3.27 -9.72 -8.43
CA GLN A 33 3.31 -11.06 -7.83
C GLN A 33 4.47 -11.28 -6.84
N PHE A 34 5.57 -10.54 -6.94
CA PHE A 34 6.71 -10.70 -6.03
C PHE A 34 6.37 -10.10 -4.66
N THR A 35 5.79 -8.89 -4.65
CA THR A 35 5.30 -8.27 -3.41
C THR A 35 4.25 -9.15 -2.72
N ILE A 36 3.32 -9.75 -3.48
CA ILE A 36 2.38 -10.75 -2.93
C ILE A 36 3.12 -11.92 -2.27
N ALA A 37 4.15 -12.46 -2.94
CA ALA A 37 4.89 -13.61 -2.43
C ALA A 37 5.66 -13.27 -1.15
N GLU A 38 6.35 -12.13 -1.10
CA GLU A 38 7.07 -11.67 0.09
C GLU A 38 6.14 -11.47 1.29
N THR A 39 5.01 -10.79 1.07
CA THR A 39 4.10 -10.39 2.14
C THR A 39 3.19 -11.51 2.64
N TRP A 40 2.63 -12.37 1.77
CA TRP A 40 1.66 -13.39 2.18
C TRP A 40 2.14 -14.84 2.11
N LEU A 41 3.17 -15.15 1.30
CA LEU A 41 3.61 -16.54 1.13
C LEU A 41 4.84 -16.86 1.96
N TYR A 42 5.85 -15.98 1.90
CA TYR A 42 7.03 -16.07 2.73
C TYR A 42 6.85 -15.34 4.05
N ASP A 43 5.87 -14.43 4.13
CA ASP A 43 5.47 -13.70 5.33
C ASP A 43 6.66 -13.04 6.04
N ILE A 44 7.59 -12.49 5.25
CA ILE A 44 8.89 -11.99 5.75
C ILE A 44 8.76 -10.74 6.63
N HIS A 45 7.58 -10.11 6.62
CA HIS A 45 7.25 -8.92 7.39
C HIS A 45 6.31 -9.22 8.58
N PHE A 46 6.15 -10.49 8.95
CA PHE A 46 5.30 -10.93 10.05
C PHE A 46 5.73 -10.33 11.40
N LEU A 47 4.82 -9.64 12.06
CA LEU A 47 5.02 -9.08 13.42
C LEU A 47 4.17 -9.77 14.50
N GLY A 48 3.17 -10.55 14.10
CA GLY A 48 2.21 -11.18 15.00
C GLY A 48 0.83 -11.36 14.36
N PHE A 49 0.01 -12.24 14.94
CA PHE A 49 -1.36 -12.47 14.46
C PHE A 49 -2.37 -11.45 14.99
N ASP A 50 -2.13 -10.91 16.19
CA ASP A 50 -2.93 -9.85 16.79
C ASP A 50 -2.05 -8.65 17.11
N LEU A 51 -2.30 -7.57 16.38
CA LEU A 51 -1.62 -6.28 16.50
C LEU A 51 -2.59 -5.22 17.05
N SER A 52 -3.65 -5.64 17.76
CA SER A 52 -4.56 -4.71 18.43
C SER A 52 -3.79 -3.83 19.42
N GLY A 53 -4.02 -2.51 19.35
CA GLY A 53 -3.31 -1.53 20.17
C GLY A 53 -1.97 -1.07 19.58
N TRP A 54 -1.51 -1.64 18.47
CA TRP A 54 -0.31 -1.18 17.78
C TRP A 54 -0.63 0.00 16.86
N LEU A 55 0.31 0.95 16.79
CA LEU A 55 0.38 2.00 15.79
C LEU A 55 1.58 1.71 14.88
N VAL A 56 1.32 1.40 13.61
CA VAL A 56 2.33 1.07 12.61
C VAL A 56 2.48 2.23 11.63
N PHE A 57 3.72 2.58 11.31
CA PHE A 57 4.05 3.54 10.24
C PHE A 57 4.59 2.76 9.05
N ASP A 58 3.82 2.74 7.96
CA ASP A 58 4.21 2.14 6.70
C ASP A 58 4.71 3.25 5.76
N ILE A 59 6.03 3.34 5.60
CA ILE A 59 6.70 4.44 4.89
C ILE A 59 7.12 3.98 3.50
N GLY A 60 6.56 4.61 2.47
CA GLY A 60 6.61 4.09 1.10
C GLY A 60 5.57 2.99 0.90
N ALA A 61 4.33 3.27 1.33
CA ALA A 61 3.25 2.28 1.42
C ALA A 61 2.78 1.70 0.07
N TYR A 62 3.33 2.17 -1.05
CA TYR A 62 3.03 1.69 -2.40
C TYR A 62 1.51 1.66 -2.66
N VAL A 63 0.92 0.49 -2.88
CA VAL A 63 -0.53 0.32 -3.14
C VAL A 63 -1.31 -0.08 -1.88
N GLY A 64 -0.72 0.13 -0.69
CA GLY A 64 -1.33 -0.12 0.60
C GLY A 64 -1.36 -1.59 1.03
N ASP A 65 -0.54 -2.43 0.41
CA ASP A 65 -0.51 -3.87 0.65
C ASP A 65 -0.08 -4.19 2.08
N MET A 66 1.07 -3.67 2.52
CA MET A 66 1.57 -3.82 3.89
C MET A 66 0.65 -3.14 4.92
N ALA A 67 0.12 -1.97 4.59
CA ALA A 67 -0.84 -1.29 5.45
C ALA A 67 -2.11 -2.13 5.71
N LEU A 68 -2.68 -2.74 4.65
CA LEU A 68 -3.85 -3.60 4.78
C LEU A 68 -3.52 -4.93 5.46
N TYR A 69 -2.33 -5.49 5.22
CA TYR A 69 -1.83 -6.68 5.89
C TYR A 69 -1.79 -6.50 7.42
N TYR A 70 -1.30 -5.36 7.91
CA TYR A 70 -1.26 -5.05 9.35
C TYR A 70 -2.62 -4.62 9.90
N ALA A 71 -3.40 -3.83 9.15
CA ALA A 71 -4.76 -3.46 9.55
C ALA A 71 -5.67 -4.69 9.73
N LYS A 72 -5.49 -5.71 8.88
CA LYS A 72 -6.20 -6.99 8.98
C LYS A 72 -5.94 -7.70 10.31
N ARG A 73 -4.71 -7.58 10.82
CA ARG A 73 -4.26 -8.12 12.12
C ARG A 73 -4.61 -7.22 13.32
N GLY A 74 -5.23 -6.06 13.09
CA GLY A 74 -5.80 -5.22 14.15
C GLY A 74 -5.08 -3.90 14.40
N ALA A 75 -3.90 -3.68 13.83
CA ALA A 75 -3.12 -2.45 13.98
C ALA A 75 -3.88 -1.22 13.44
N ALA A 76 -3.64 -0.05 14.02
CA ALA A 76 -3.85 1.23 13.35
C ALA A 76 -2.60 1.53 12.52
N VAL A 77 -2.77 1.92 11.25
CA VAL A 77 -1.65 2.10 10.32
C VAL A 77 -1.67 3.49 9.74
N VAL A 78 -0.55 4.21 9.80
CA VAL A 78 -0.31 5.43 9.02
C VAL A 78 0.48 5.02 7.78
N ALA A 79 -0.17 5.05 6.63
CA ALA A 79 0.39 4.61 5.35
C ALA A 79 0.80 5.82 4.52
N VAL A 80 2.10 6.01 4.34
CA VAL A 80 2.68 7.20 3.71
C VAL A 80 3.23 6.83 2.33
N GLU A 81 2.65 7.40 1.28
CA GLU A 81 3.08 7.14 -0.10
C GLU A 81 3.22 8.46 -0.88
N PRO A 82 4.42 8.78 -1.38
CA PRO A 82 4.65 10.06 -2.06
C PRO A 82 4.30 10.05 -3.54
N VAL A 83 4.22 8.90 -4.22
CA VAL A 83 3.89 8.82 -5.64
C VAL A 83 2.37 8.85 -5.83
N PRO A 84 1.80 9.88 -6.48
CA PRO A 84 0.35 10.04 -6.57
C PRO A 84 -0.38 8.83 -7.16
N ALA A 85 0.19 8.19 -8.20
CA ALA A 85 -0.43 7.02 -8.82
C ALA A 85 -0.54 5.82 -7.86
N ASN A 86 0.49 5.59 -7.05
CA ASN A 86 0.50 4.54 -6.03
C ASN A 86 -0.49 4.89 -4.90
N PHE A 87 -0.49 6.16 -4.47
CA PHE A 87 -1.42 6.66 -3.47
C PHE A 87 -2.89 6.46 -3.88
N GLU A 88 -3.26 6.81 -5.12
CA GLU A 88 -4.62 6.57 -5.64
C GLU A 88 -4.96 5.07 -5.71
N ALA A 89 -3.99 4.22 -6.07
CA ALA A 89 -4.18 2.77 -6.03
C ALA A 89 -4.40 2.26 -4.58
N MET A 90 -3.66 2.80 -3.61
CA MET A 90 -3.83 2.52 -2.19
C MET A 90 -5.23 2.91 -1.71
N LEU A 91 -5.75 4.08 -2.08
CA LEU A 91 -7.10 4.50 -1.69
C LEU A 91 -8.16 3.50 -2.18
N LYS A 92 -8.08 3.08 -3.45
CA LYS A 92 -8.98 2.06 -4.01
C LYS A 92 -8.87 0.72 -3.27
N ASN A 93 -7.66 0.31 -2.91
CA ASN A 93 -7.44 -0.92 -2.15
C ASN A 93 -7.99 -0.82 -0.73
N ILE A 94 -7.88 0.33 -0.06
CA ILE A 94 -8.50 0.57 1.26
C ILE A 94 -10.02 0.43 1.16
N GLU A 95 -10.65 1.01 0.14
CA GLU A 95 -12.09 0.91 -0.10
C GLU A 95 -12.57 -0.53 -0.32
N LEU A 96 -11.78 -1.36 -1.02
CA LEU A 96 -12.09 -2.79 -1.24
C LEU A 96 -12.15 -3.62 0.05
N ASN A 97 -11.55 -3.11 1.14
CA ASN A 97 -11.41 -3.78 2.43
C ASN A 97 -12.12 -3.02 3.56
N ALA A 98 -13.33 -2.49 3.31
CA ALA A 98 -14.07 -1.63 4.24
C ALA A 98 -14.14 -2.14 5.70
N GLU A 99 -14.10 -3.46 5.93
CA GLU A 99 -14.16 -4.05 7.27
C GLU A 99 -12.92 -3.80 8.13
N LYS A 100 -11.76 -3.53 7.52
CA LYS A 100 -10.51 -3.19 8.23
C LYS A 100 -9.80 -1.96 7.68
N GLY A 101 -10.15 -1.50 6.48
CA GLY A 101 -9.53 -0.35 5.80
C GLY A 101 -9.66 0.96 6.58
N HIS A 102 -10.70 1.12 7.40
CA HIS A 102 -10.86 2.27 8.31
C HIS A 102 -9.74 2.40 9.36
N LYS A 103 -8.92 1.36 9.56
CA LYS A 103 -7.74 1.38 10.42
C LYS A 103 -6.50 1.96 9.73
N VAL A 104 -6.56 2.20 8.42
CA VAL A 104 -5.48 2.77 7.63
C VAL A 104 -5.74 4.26 7.44
N LEU A 105 -4.80 5.10 7.87
CA LEU A 105 -4.74 6.52 7.59
C LEU A 105 -3.77 6.75 6.41
N PRO A 106 -4.28 6.98 5.19
CA PRO A 106 -3.43 7.25 4.03
C PRO A 106 -2.92 8.69 4.05
N VAL A 107 -1.62 8.89 3.78
CA VAL A 107 -0.95 10.18 3.70
C VAL A 107 -0.17 10.30 2.39
N ASN A 108 -0.56 11.23 1.52
CA ASN A 108 0.16 11.54 0.29
C ASN A 108 1.32 12.51 0.58
N ALA A 109 2.46 11.96 1.00
CA ALA A 109 3.66 12.72 1.33
C ALA A 109 4.92 11.85 1.27
N ALA A 110 6.07 12.50 1.13
CA ALA A 110 7.37 11.92 1.45
C ALA A 110 7.72 12.25 2.92
N VAL A 111 8.42 11.33 3.59
CA VAL A 111 8.92 11.55 4.95
C VAL A 111 10.25 12.31 4.89
N ALA A 112 10.38 13.34 5.71
CA ALA A 112 11.61 14.11 5.84
C ALA A 112 11.81 14.65 7.26
N ASP A 113 12.94 15.30 7.51
CA ASP A 113 13.22 16.02 8.76
C ASP A 113 12.51 17.39 8.83
N ALA A 114 12.24 18.00 7.68
CA ALA A 114 11.51 19.25 7.54
C ALA A 114 10.39 19.18 6.48
N ASP A 115 9.37 20.02 6.65
CA ASP A 115 8.32 20.22 5.65
C ASP A 115 8.89 20.92 4.41
N GLY A 116 8.42 20.52 3.23
CA GLY A 116 8.92 21.07 1.97
C GLY A 116 8.35 20.36 0.74
N PHE A 117 9.09 20.42 -0.36
CA PHE A 117 8.78 19.70 -1.60
C PHE A 117 10.05 19.08 -2.16
N VAL A 118 9.94 17.88 -2.72
CA VAL A 118 11.03 17.20 -3.43
C VAL A 118 10.52 16.64 -4.74
N GLU A 119 11.35 16.68 -5.78
CA GLU A 119 11.07 16.00 -7.02
C GLU A 119 11.47 14.52 -6.91
N ILE A 120 10.51 13.63 -7.11
CA ILE A 120 10.72 12.19 -7.11
C ILE A 120 10.68 11.70 -8.56
N TYR A 121 11.76 11.04 -8.97
CA TYR A 121 11.80 10.31 -10.23
C TYR A 121 11.37 8.87 -9.99
N TYR A 122 10.18 8.55 -10.46
CA TYR A 122 9.64 7.20 -10.35
C TYR A 122 9.57 6.54 -11.73
N SER A 123 9.97 5.27 -11.79
CA SER A 123 9.86 4.41 -12.98
C SER A 123 9.17 3.10 -12.60
N GLY A 124 7.90 3.18 -12.22
CA GLY A 124 7.05 2.00 -12.02
C GLY A 124 6.30 1.59 -13.27
N PRO A 125 5.69 0.39 -13.28
CA PRO A 125 4.86 -0.06 -14.39
C PRO A 125 3.61 0.82 -14.47
N LEU A 126 3.56 1.69 -15.48
CA LEU A 126 2.34 2.41 -15.86
C LEU A 126 1.38 1.41 -16.49
N THR A 127 0.19 1.30 -15.91
CA THR A 127 -0.97 0.72 -16.57
C THR A 127 -1.19 1.43 -17.92
N ASN A 128 -1.20 0.63 -18.99
CA ASN A 128 -1.55 0.92 -20.37
C ASN A 128 -0.60 1.85 -21.19
N HIS A 129 0.20 1.18 -22.04
CA HIS A 129 0.66 1.63 -23.37
C HIS A 129 1.65 2.80 -23.54
N LEU A 130 2.36 3.29 -22.53
CA LEU A 130 3.55 4.13 -22.76
C LEU A 130 4.79 3.62 -22.03
N ARG A 131 5.87 3.48 -22.81
CA ARG A 131 7.24 3.17 -22.38
C ARG A 131 7.62 4.03 -21.17
N SER A 132 8.45 3.47 -20.30
CA SER A 132 9.04 4.02 -19.08
C SER A 132 9.69 5.41 -19.24
N LEU A 133 8.88 6.44 -19.42
CA LEU A 133 9.30 7.83 -19.25
C LEU A 133 9.49 8.04 -17.74
N LYS A 134 10.75 8.27 -17.32
CA LYS A 134 11.01 8.84 -16.00
C LYS A 134 10.20 10.12 -15.90
N ARG A 135 9.18 10.12 -15.05
CA ARG A 135 8.36 11.29 -14.78
C ARG A 135 8.73 11.78 -13.39
N GLY A 136 9.22 13.01 -13.33
CA GLY A 136 9.37 13.74 -12.08
C GLY A 136 7.98 14.08 -11.57
N TYR A 137 7.72 13.78 -10.30
CA TYR A 137 6.53 14.26 -9.59
C TYR A 137 7.02 15.09 -8.41
N LEU A 138 6.40 16.25 -8.20
CA LEU A 138 6.66 17.05 -7.02
C LEU A 138 5.89 16.45 -5.85
N ALA A 139 6.59 15.81 -4.93
CA ALA A 139 6.02 15.24 -3.72
C ALA A 139 6.13 16.24 -2.57
N LYS A 140 5.05 16.35 -1.78
CA LYS A 140 5.06 17.12 -0.54
C LYS A 140 5.88 16.36 0.50
N MET A 141 6.84 17.02 1.14
CA MET A 141 7.57 16.46 2.27
C MET A 141 6.89 16.84 3.58
N ARG A 142 6.85 15.91 4.53
CA ARG A 142 6.34 16.14 5.87
C ARG A 142 7.34 15.66 6.91
N SER A 143 7.59 16.52 7.90
CA SER A 143 8.21 16.13 9.15
C SER A 143 7.19 15.37 10.00
N ILE A 144 7.34 14.05 10.04
CA ILE A 144 6.43 13.18 10.81
C ILE A 144 6.87 13.10 12.29
N LEU A 145 8.17 13.26 12.59
CA LEU A 145 8.69 13.17 13.95
C LEU A 145 8.27 14.34 14.86
N LYS A 146 8.17 15.57 14.34
CA LYS A 146 7.77 16.73 15.17
C LYS A 146 6.28 16.70 15.56
N ASN A 147 5.40 16.23 14.68
CA ASN A 147 3.96 16.37 14.88
C ASN A 147 3.32 15.23 15.70
N ILE A 148 4.03 14.10 15.87
CA ILE A 148 3.52 12.90 16.56
C ILE A 148 4.05 12.76 17.99
N ILE A 149 5.21 13.35 18.31
CA ILE A 149 5.78 13.33 19.66
C ILE A 149 5.27 14.51 20.51
N GLU A 150 4.77 15.58 19.87
CA GLU A 150 4.33 16.81 20.55
C GLU A 150 2.80 16.91 20.79
N ASN A 151 2.02 15.87 20.45
CA ASN A 151 0.59 15.75 20.78
C ASN A 151 0.31 14.48 21.59
#